data_AF-A0A7X8USF3-F1
#
_entry.id   AF-A0A7X8USF3-F1
#
_cell.length_a   1.000
_cell.length_b   1.000
_cell.length_c   1.000
_cell.angle_alpha   90.00
_cell.angle_beta   90.00
_cell.angle_gamma   90.00
#
_symmetry.space_group_name_H-M   'P 1'
#
loop_
_entity.id
_entity.type
_entity.pdbx_description
1 polymer ?
#
loop_
_entity_poly.entity_id
_entity_poly.type
_entity_poly.pdbx_seq_one_letter_code
_entity_poly.pdbx_strand_id
1 'polypeptide(L)'
;MRVFIGLILVAGTVWPGCESNPVPGVATIEPVYIITTELLAPPIVGLAKSYRPEYALNIRSEDPAAGQAVGFFMTIAATRPELLRARLRDPHAGTKTDLIRIDLPAAPVSDEPITQLAILASASADTLAAGQPVFSVLADGNINSPAGRRVAFLVPVDLLRAIRTLECYISSTAEGGSLAGDRIELVPDFFYLAVVGDSILWGNGLNHRDKFTTLTAEWIEAVTGKRVITQTWAITGARIVPSDADGICGFYCFGEAPRLRTSITGQADLMQEPESLDLVIMDGCINDVGIGTILDPDTPAETLVAVTEEYCGQEMSSLLDKVRRLAPRAAIVVIGYFPIVSLESDLFGIRDLAQLMGEQVDENDSEAISAYIEKMAANSTIFYETSSMNLAAAVDDLNAAYSGTPPAVFVDPRFGPANAVFGPEKWLWSLTTSNAFLSDLLGDVLKFFPEDSTLLTRVYVCLREAVADNVFQCLYVSVGHPNPDGARAYARGIIEALEAIGILPEY
;
A
#
# COMPACT_ATOMS: atom_id res chain seq x y z
N MET A 1 -28.49 -2.50 29.52
CA MET A 1 -28.31 -3.80 30.22
C MET A 1 -26.83 -4.13 30.17
N ARG A 2 -26.10 -3.99 31.29
CA ARG A 2 -24.65 -4.25 31.34
C ARG A 2 -24.41 -5.75 31.39
N VAL A 3 -24.07 -6.35 30.25
CA VAL A 3 -23.70 -7.77 30.18
C VAL A 3 -22.25 -7.88 30.64
N PHE A 4 -22.07 -8.38 31.87
CA PHE A 4 -20.78 -8.85 32.38
C PHE A 4 -20.46 -10.16 31.66
N ILE A 5 -19.61 -10.11 30.63
CA ILE A 5 -18.99 -11.31 30.09
C ILE A 5 -17.86 -11.68 31.05
N GLY A 6 -18.10 -12.72 31.84
CA GLY A 6 -17.05 -13.36 32.63
C GLY A 6 -16.07 -14.03 31.70
N LEU A 7 -15.01 -13.31 31.30
CA LEU A 7 -13.81 -13.91 30.74
C LEU A 7 -13.27 -14.89 31.78
N ILE A 8 -13.32 -16.18 31.45
CA ILE A 8 -12.43 -17.14 32.09
C ILE A 8 -11.02 -16.71 31.69
N LEU A 9 -10.36 -16.02 32.62
CA LEU A 9 -8.92 -15.85 32.67
C LEU A 9 -8.30 -17.25 32.72
N VAL A 10 -8.01 -17.81 31.54
CA VAL A 10 -6.95 -18.80 31.44
C VAL A 10 -5.69 -18.04 31.84
N ALA A 11 -5.24 -18.30 33.07
CA ALA A 11 -4.03 -17.73 33.63
C ALA A 11 -2.93 -17.80 32.58
N GLY A 12 -2.37 -16.63 32.28
CA GLY A 12 -1.28 -16.49 31.33
C GLY A 12 -0.15 -17.45 31.69
N THR A 13 0.02 -18.47 30.86
CA THR A 13 1.37 -18.89 30.53
C THR A 13 2.00 -17.68 29.88
N VAL A 14 2.83 -17.00 30.66
CA VAL A 14 3.85 -16.06 30.18
C VAL A 14 4.41 -16.67 28.90
N TRP A 15 4.14 -16.07 27.74
CA TRP A 15 4.88 -16.42 26.54
C TRP A 15 6.34 -16.17 26.88
N PRO A 16 7.19 -17.20 26.91
CA PRO A 16 8.62 -16.98 26.97
C PRO A 16 8.93 -16.19 25.70
N GLY A 17 9.36 -14.94 25.88
CA GLY A 17 9.79 -14.12 24.76
C GLY A 17 10.82 -14.91 23.97
N CYS A 18 10.65 -14.94 22.64
CA CYS A 18 11.61 -15.38 21.62
C CYS A 18 12.83 -16.17 22.12
N GLU A 19 12.62 -17.29 22.81
CA GLU A 19 13.66 -18.30 22.96
C GLU A 19 13.45 -19.25 21.79
N SER A 20 14.32 -19.12 20.80
CA SER A 20 14.44 -20.09 19.71
C SER A 20 14.65 -21.45 20.34
N ASN A 21 13.64 -22.31 20.35
CA ASN A 21 13.85 -23.73 20.61
C ASN A 21 14.82 -24.22 19.53
N PRO A 22 16.05 -24.65 19.88
CA PRO A 22 16.99 -25.13 18.89
C PRO A 22 16.40 -26.40 18.26
N VAL A 23 16.13 -26.33 16.96
CA VAL A 23 15.78 -27.52 16.17
C VAL A 23 16.98 -28.48 16.24
N PRO A 24 16.82 -29.71 16.75
CA PRO A 24 17.93 -30.64 16.88
C PRO A 24 18.59 -30.88 15.51
N GLY A 25 19.88 -30.55 15.40
CA GLY A 25 20.67 -30.73 14.17
C GLY A 25 20.81 -29.50 13.27
N VAL A 26 20.19 -28.37 13.60
CA VAL A 26 20.43 -27.10 12.90
C VAL A 26 21.54 -26.36 13.64
N ALA A 27 22.70 -26.19 13.00
CA ALA A 27 23.74 -25.28 13.48
C ALA A 27 23.10 -23.91 13.79
N THR A 28 23.55 -23.22 14.83
CA THR A 28 23.06 -21.87 15.17
C THR A 28 22.97 -21.02 13.91
N ILE A 29 21.75 -20.62 13.54
CA ILE A 29 21.52 -19.74 12.39
C ILE A 29 22.04 -18.37 12.78
N GLU A 30 23.14 -17.97 12.16
CA GLU A 30 23.80 -16.70 12.46
C GLU A 30 23.31 -15.61 11.51
N PRO A 31 22.69 -14.54 12.03
CA PRO A 31 22.12 -13.50 11.20
C PRO A 31 23.17 -12.52 10.67
N VAL A 32 22.84 -11.94 9.52
CA VAL A 32 23.53 -10.78 8.95
C VAL A 32 22.59 -9.58 9.04
N TYR A 33 23.10 -8.42 9.46
CA TYR A 33 22.34 -7.17 9.53
C TYR A 33 23.04 -6.06 8.76
N ILE A 34 22.28 -5.30 7.97
CA ILE A 34 22.77 -4.07 7.32
C ILE A 34 22.45 -2.91 8.28
N ILE A 35 23.50 -2.21 8.73
CA ILE A 35 23.40 -1.14 9.74
C ILE A 35 23.25 0.22 9.07
N THR A 36 24.12 0.52 8.10
CA THR A 36 24.15 1.80 7.38
C THR A 36 24.63 1.60 5.94
N THR A 37 24.36 2.59 5.10
CA THR A 37 24.78 2.66 3.70
C THR A 37 25.53 3.97 3.43
N GLU A 38 26.47 3.96 2.49
CA GLU A 38 27.17 5.17 2.01
C GLU A 38 27.20 5.18 0.47
N LEU A 39 27.07 6.37 -0.15
CA LEU A 39 26.95 6.56 -1.60
C LEU A 39 25.67 5.92 -2.21
N LEU A 40 24.68 5.72 -1.36
CA LEU A 40 23.33 5.29 -1.69
C LEU A 40 22.34 6.33 -1.16
N ALA A 41 21.52 6.90 -2.02
CA ALA A 41 20.46 7.81 -1.61
C ALA A 41 19.17 7.04 -1.29
N PRO A 42 18.55 7.24 -0.12
CA PRO A 42 17.21 6.74 0.15
C PRO A 42 16.17 7.50 -0.68
N PRO A 43 14.91 7.04 -0.75
CA PRO A 43 13.82 7.88 -1.23
C PRO A 43 13.69 9.14 -0.37
N ILE A 44 13.21 10.23 -0.97
CA ILE A 44 13.04 11.51 -0.28
C ILE A 44 11.88 11.43 0.73
N VAL A 45 10.88 10.59 0.45
CA VAL A 45 9.73 10.33 1.34
C VAL A 45 9.61 8.86 1.69
N GLY A 46 8.93 8.56 2.80
CA GLY A 46 8.68 7.20 3.24
C GLY A 46 9.88 6.51 3.88
N LEU A 47 9.65 5.31 4.41
CA LEU A 47 10.66 4.47 5.04
C LEU A 47 10.74 3.15 4.27
N ALA A 48 11.61 3.08 3.26
CA ALA A 48 11.87 1.87 2.49
C ALA A 48 13.35 1.51 2.55
N LYS A 49 13.68 0.20 2.55
CA LYS A 49 15.05 -0.29 2.36
C LYS A 49 15.44 -0.27 0.87
N SER A 50 15.00 0.75 0.13
CA SER A 50 15.24 0.93 -1.30
C SER A 50 16.13 2.14 -1.49
N TYR A 51 17.15 2.01 -2.34
CA TYR A 51 18.18 3.02 -2.48
C TYR A 51 18.56 3.22 -3.93
N ARG A 52 18.76 4.47 -4.31
CA ARG A 52 19.32 4.84 -5.59
C ARG A 52 20.84 4.99 -5.46
N PRO A 53 21.64 4.28 -6.26
CA PRO A 53 23.07 4.49 -6.26
C PRO A 53 23.47 5.83 -6.87
N GLU A 54 24.41 6.53 -6.24
CA GLU A 54 24.78 7.91 -6.65
C GLU A 54 26.19 8.02 -7.25
N TYR A 55 27.02 6.99 -7.08
CA TYR A 55 28.41 7.04 -7.49
C TYR A 55 28.73 5.92 -8.50
N ALA A 56 29.17 6.33 -9.69
CA ALA A 56 29.66 5.45 -10.74
C ALA A 56 31.09 5.83 -11.12
N LEU A 57 31.87 4.81 -11.50
CA LEU A 57 33.24 4.95 -11.95
C LEU A 57 33.49 4.07 -13.18
N ASN A 58 34.46 4.46 -14.00
CA ASN A 58 34.91 3.62 -15.11
C ASN A 58 35.61 2.38 -14.56
N ILE A 59 35.28 1.20 -15.12
CA ILE A 59 35.90 -0.06 -14.72
C ILE A 59 37.41 -0.05 -15.01
N ARG A 60 37.80 0.59 -16.13
CA ARG A 60 39.19 0.88 -16.48
C ARG A 60 39.32 2.37 -16.75
N SER A 61 40.23 3.03 -16.04
CA SER A 61 40.43 4.48 -16.18
C SER A 61 40.89 4.90 -17.57
N GLU A 62 41.60 4.00 -18.24
CA GLU A 62 42.27 4.15 -19.52
C GLU A 62 41.44 3.66 -20.72
N ASP A 63 40.35 2.93 -20.47
CA ASP A 63 39.49 2.35 -21.51
C ASP A 63 38.00 2.55 -21.16
N PRO A 64 37.39 3.64 -21.65
CA PRO A 64 35.96 3.90 -21.48
C PRO A 64 35.05 2.81 -22.07
N ALA A 65 35.54 2.00 -23.04
CA ALA A 65 34.78 0.89 -23.61
C ALA A 65 34.67 -0.30 -22.65
N ALA A 66 35.46 -0.33 -21.58
CA ALA A 66 35.37 -1.35 -20.53
C ALA A 66 34.12 -1.22 -19.64
N GLY A 67 33.33 -0.16 -19.82
CA GLY A 67 32.08 0.07 -19.10
C GLY A 67 32.27 0.75 -17.74
N GLN A 68 31.16 0.86 -17.00
CA GLN A 68 31.11 1.51 -15.70
C GLN A 68 30.56 0.58 -14.63
N ALA A 69 31.02 0.79 -13.40
CA ALA A 69 30.48 0.15 -12.20
C ALA A 69 29.98 1.23 -11.24
N VAL A 70 28.86 0.94 -10.60
CA VAL A 70 28.36 1.67 -9.46
C VAL A 70 29.09 1.18 -8.22
N GLY A 71 29.55 2.12 -7.38
CA GLY A 71 30.25 1.82 -6.15
C GLY A 71 29.60 2.41 -4.92
N PHE A 72 29.47 1.61 -3.87
CA PHE A 72 28.88 2.02 -2.59
C PHE A 72 29.41 1.17 -1.44
N PHE A 73 29.07 1.57 -0.22
CA PHE A 73 29.44 0.84 0.98
C PHE A 73 28.22 0.47 1.82
N MET A 74 28.33 -0.64 2.53
CA MET A 74 27.42 -0.97 3.62
C MET A 74 28.22 -1.33 4.87
N THR A 75 27.73 -0.90 6.03
CA THR A 75 28.19 -1.45 7.30
C THR A 75 27.34 -2.66 7.63
N ILE A 76 27.97 -3.84 7.73
CA ILE A 76 27.30 -5.11 7.99
C ILE A 76 27.76 -5.67 9.35
N ALA A 77 26.82 -6.09 10.18
CA ALA A 77 27.11 -6.93 11.34
C ALA A 77 26.88 -8.41 10.98
N ALA A 78 27.90 -9.22 11.20
CA ALA A 78 27.86 -10.68 11.08
C ALA A 78 28.83 -11.30 12.09
N THR A 79 28.52 -12.48 12.63
CA THR A 79 29.40 -13.18 13.56
C THR A 79 30.66 -13.73 12.88
N ARG A 80 30.55 -14.08 11.59
CA ARG A 80 31.61 -14.64 10.74
C ARG A 80 31.73 -13.88 9.41
N PRO A 81 32.24 -12.64 9.41
CA PRO A 81 32.34 -11.81 8.19
C PRO A 81 33.28 -12.40 7.12
N GLU A 82 34.17 -13.33 7.48
CA GLU A 82 34.96 -14.13 6.55
C GLU A 82 34.12 -15.06 5.67
N LEU A 83 32.91 -15.43 6.12
CA LEU A 83 31.96 -16.24 5.38
C LEU A 83 30.89 -15.41 4.65
N LEU A 84 30.98 -14.09 4.72
CA LEU A 84 30.01 -13.20 4.08
C LEU A 84 29.94 -13.51 2.58
N ARG A 85 28.72 -13.64 2.09
CA ARG A 85 28.35 -13.74 0.69
C ARG A 85 27.36 -12.64 0.38
N ALA A 86 27.38 -12.19 -0.87
CA ALA A 86 26.43 -11.25 -1.39
C ALA A 86 25.88 -11.75 -2.72
N ARG A 87 24.61 -11.43 -3.02
CA ARG A 87 23.94 -11.80 -4.25
C ARG A 87 23.00 -10.70 -4.71
N LEU A 88 22.99 -10.40 -6.00
CA LEU A 88 21.91 -9.67 -6.65
C LEU A 88 20.82 -10.63 -7.09
N ARG A 89 19.58 -10.27 -6.83
CA ARG A 89 18.39 -10.95 -7.33
C ARG A 89 17.56 -9.98 -8.15
N ASP A 90 17.11 -10.43 -9.32
CA ASP A 90 16.03 -9.79 -10.04
C ASP A 90 14.70 -10.19 -9.37
N PRO A 91 13.95 -9.24 -8.77
CA PRO A 91 12.69 -9.58 -8.09
C PRO A 91 11.62 -10.09 -9.06
N HIS A 92 11.68 -9.70 -10.34
CA HIS A 92 10.68 -10.06 -11.37
C HIS A 92 11.10 -11.31 -12.14
N ALA A 93 12.35 -11.37 -12.63
CA ALA A 93 12.85 -12.50 -13.41
C ALA A 93 13.34 -13.67 -12.55
N GLY A 94 13.54 -13.46 -11.25
CA GLY A 94 14.06 -14.47 -10.32
C GLY A 94 15.52 -14.88 -10.56
N THR A 95 16.21 -14.23 -11.50
CA THR A 95 17.63 -14.47 -11.80
C THR A 95 18.49 -14.06 -10.61
N LYS A 96 19.58 -14.80 -10.41
CA LYS A 96 20.50 -14.65 -9.29
C LYS A 96 21.91 -14.49 -9.81
N THR A 97 22.61 -13.44 -9.35
CA THR A 97 24.00 -13.18 -9.67
C THR A 97 24.78 -13.06 -8.36
N ASP A 98 25.60 -14.07 -8.07
CA ASP A 98 26.48 -14.04 -6.90
C ASP A 98 27.60 -13.01 -7.11
N LEU A 99 27.92 -12.23 -6.08
CA LEU A 99 29.06 -11.32 -6.12
C LEU A 99 30.33 -12.07 -5.77
N ILE A 100 31.42 -11.74 -6.47
CA ILE A 100 32.74 -12.31 -6.20
C ILE A 100 33.42 -11.51 -5.09
N ARG A 101 33.86 -12.21 -4.04
CA ARG A 101 34.67 -11.61 -2.99
C ARG A 101 36.09 -11.35 -3.51
N ILE A 102 36.55 -10.11 -3.38
CA ILE A 102 37.91 -9.71 -3.69
C ILE A 102 38.57 -9.29 -2.37
N ASP A 103 39.62 -9.98 -1.97
CA ASP A 103 40.39 -9.59 -0.79
C ASP A 103 41.44 -8.55 -1.19
N LEU A 104 41.30 -7.32 -0.69
CA LEU A 104 42.27 -6.26 -0.93
C LEU A 104 43.51 -6.43 -0.03
N PRO A 105 44.72 -6.12 -0.51
CA PRO A 105 45.92 -6.16 0.31
C PRO A 105 45.83 -5.16 1.47
N ALA A 106 46.41 -5.50 2.62
CA ALA A 106 46.37 -4.73 3.88
C ALA A 106 47.13 -3.38 3.86
N ALA A 107 47.35 -2.79 2.68
CA ALA A 107 47.95 -1.47 2.49
C ALA A 107 47.02 -0.38 3.04
N PRO A 108 47.55 0.80 3.45
CA PRO A 108 46.77 1.78 4.19
C PRO A 108 45.52 2.15 3.39
N VAL A 109 44.38 1.74 3.95
CA VAL A 109 43.07 2.08 3.47
C VAL A 109 43.02 3.60 3.45
N SER A 110 42.84 4.20 2.27
CA SER A 110 42.60 5.64 2.20
C SER A 110 41.32 5.92 2.98
N ASP A 111 41.32 6.90 3.90
CA ASP A 111 40.08 7.29 4.58
C ASP A 111 39.02 7.83 3.59
N GLU A 112 39.41 8.13 2.34
CA GLU A 112 38.48 8.57 1.31
C GLU A 112 37.74 7.38 0.65
N PRO A 113 36.40 7.30 0.79
CA PRO A 113 35.60 6.21 0.23
C PRO A 113 35.80 6.00 -1.28
N ILE A 114 35.93 7.10 -2.03
CA ILE A 114 36.08 7.06 -3.50
C ILE A 114 37.40 6.39 -3.91
N THR A 115 38.50 6.70 -3.21
CA THR A 115 39.81 6.11 -3.48
C THR A 115 39.81 4.61 -3.23
N GLN A 116 39.10 4.14 -2.18
CA GLN A 116 38.95 2.72 -1.92
C GLN A 116 38.18 1.97 -3.03
N LEU A 117 37.09 2.56 -3.54
CA LEU A 117 36.34 1.99 -4.66
C LEU A 117 37.18 1.92 -5.93
N ALA A 118 38.02 2.93 -6.20
CA ALA A 118 38.94 2.92 -7.33
C ALA A 118 40.01 1.81 -7.23
N ILE A 119 40.53 1.56 -6.02
CA ILE A 119 41.45 0.44 -5.75
C ILE A 119 40.76 -0.90 -6.01
N LEU A 120 39.53 -1.08 -5.50
CA LEU A 120 38.75 -2.28 -5.74
C LEU A 120 38.45 -2.49 -7.22
N ALA A 121 38.07 -1.43 -7.93
CA ALA A 121 37.80 -1.50 -9.37
C ALA A 121 39.05 -1.92 -10.15
N SER A 122 40.20 -1.32 -9.84
CA SER A 122 41.47 -1.66 -10.47
C SER A 122 41.87 -3.12 -10.21
N ALA A 123 41.68 -3.61 -8.98
CA ALA A 123 41.99 -4.98 -8.60
C ALA A 123 41.03 -6.03 -9.21
N SER A 124 39.86 -5.60 -9.70
CA SER A 124 38.80 -6.47 -10.21
C SER A 124 38.35 -6.12 -11.63
N ALA A 125 39.16 -5.36 -12.37
CA ALA A 125 38.77 -4.79 -13.65
C ALA A 125 38.31 -5.84 -14.68
N ASP A 126 39.01 -6.98 -14.77
CA ASP A 126 38.63 -8.07 -15.69
C ASP A 126 37.32 -8.74 -15.27
N THR A 127 37.11 -8.92 -13.97
CA THR A 127 35.87 -9.48 -13.40
C THR A 127 34.68 -8.58 -13.70
N LEU A 128 34.83 -7.27 -13.44
CA LEU A 128 33.80 -6.27 -13.70
C LEU A 128 33.52 -6.11 -15.20
N ALA A 129 34.56 -6.11 -16.05
CA ALA A 129 34.41 -6.04 -17.50
C ALA A 129 33.69 -7.28 -18.09
N ALA A 130 33.77 -8.43 -17.41
CA ALA A 130 32.99 -9.63 -17.72
C ALA A 130 31.53 -9.57 -17.19
N GLY A 131 31.10 -8.43 -16.64
CA GLY A 131 29.76 -8.25 -16.09
C GLY A 131 29.53 -8.90 -14.73
N GLN A 132 30.59 -9.33 -14.03
CA GLN A 132 30.48 -9.95 -12.70
C GLN A 132 30.64 -8.89 -11.61
N PRO A 133 29.65 -8.73 -10.72
CA PRO A 133 29.74 -7.80 -9.60
C PRO A 133 30.67 -8.34 -8.51
N VAL A 134 31.30 -7.45 -7.76
CA VAL A 134 32.27 -7.82 -6.72
C VAL A 134 31.98 -7.10 -5.40
N PHE A 135 32.51 -7.65 -4.32
CA PHE A 135 32.53 -6.98 -3.02
C PHE A 135 33.84 -7.25 -2.28
N SER A 136 34.19 -6.39 -1.33
CA SER A 136 35.34 -6.57 -0.44
C SER A 136 34.99 -6.21 0.99
N VAL A 137 35.36 -7.08 1.93
CA VAL A 137 35.26 -6.80 3.37
C VAL A 137 36.52 -6.05 3.79
N LEU A 138 36.36 -4.81 4.23
CA LEU A 138 37.48 -3.94 4.55
C LEU A 138 38.04 -4.27 5.95
N ALA A 139 39.35 -4.09 6.11
CA ALA A 139 40.05 -4.37 7.37
C ALA A 139 39.68 -3.42 8.51
N ASP A 140 39.16 -2.23 8.19
CA ASP A 140 38.80 -1.18 9.15
C ASP A 140 37.48 -1.52 9.83
N GLY A 141 37.57 -2.38 10.83
CA GLY A 141 36.46 -2.70 11.72
C GLY A 141 36.32 -1.68 12.82
N ASN A 142 35.74 -0.50 12.54
CA ASN A 142 34.74 0.12 13.43
C ASN A 142 34.18 1.41 12.83
N ILE A 143 32.87 1.47 12.56
CA ILE A 143 32.19 2.78 12.51
C ILE A 143 31.35 3.01 13.78
N ASN A 144 30.77 1.96 14.42
CA ASN A 144 29.97 2.10 15.66
C ASN A 144 29.75 0.78 16.49
N SER A 145 30.38 -0.35 16.16
CA SER A 145 30.23 -1.63 16.90
C SER A 145 31.39 -2.62 16.64
N PRO A 146 31.87 -3.38 17.66
CA PRO A 146 32.93 -4.40 17.50
C PRO A 146 32.64 -5.48 16.44
N ALA A 147 31.35 -5.73 16.16
CA ALA A 147 30.90 -6.72 15.17
C ALA A 147 30.67 -6.12 13.77
N GLY A 148 30.69 -4.80 13.63
CA GLY A 148 30.48 -4.13 12.34
C GLY A 148 31.70 -4.27 11.42
N ARG A 149 31.45 -4.56 10.15
CA ARG A 149 32.45 -4.52 9.07
C ARG A 149 31.93 -3.63 7.96
N ARG A 150 32.76 -2.71 7.49
CA ARG A 150 32.49 -1.94 6.29
C ARG A 150 32.79 -2.82 5.08
N VAL A 151 31.84 -2.89 4.16
CA VAL A 151 31.92 -3.72 2.96
C VAL A 151 31.74 -2.83 1.75
N ALA A 152 32.71 -2.85 0.84
CA ALA A 152 32.67 -2.14 -0.42
C ALA A 152 32.01 -3.03 -1.49
N PHE A 153 31.14 -2.45 -2.30
CA PHE A 153 30.46 -3.14 -3.39
C PHE A 153 30.74 -2.42 -4.70
N LEU A 154 31.00 -3.19 -5.75
CA LEU A 154 31.06 -2.70 -7.13
C LEU A 154 30.15 -3.55 -8.00
N VAL A 155 29.18 -2.90 -8.63
CA VAL A 155 28.18 -3.56 -9.46
C VAL A 155 28.21 -2.91 -10.86
N PRO A 156 28.45 -3.69 -11.94
CA PRO A 156 28.34 -3.16 -13.30
C PRO A 156 27.01 -2.44 -13.53
N VAL A 157 27.06 -1.26 -14.14
CA VAL A 157 25.87 -0.39 -14.36
C VAL A 157 24.75 -1.14 -15.08
N ASP A 158 25.10 -2.02 -16.02
CA ASP A 158 24.12 -2.80 -16.79
C ASP A 158 23.26 -3.73 -15.91
N LEU A 159 23.79 -4.19 -14.77
CA LEU A 159 23.01 -4.97 -13.81
C LEU A 159 22.03 -4.11 -13.00
N LEU A 160 22.22 -2.80 -12.94
CA LEU A 160 21.41 -1.85 -12.17
C LEU A 160 20.52 -0.96 -13.05
N ARG A 161 20.35 -1.28 -14.34
CA ARG A 161 19.34 -0.65 -15.20
C ARG A 161 17.90 -1.01 -14.83
N ALA A 162 17.72 -1.96 -13.92
CA ALA A 162 16.45 -2.39 -13.36
C ALA A 162 16.61 -2.60 -11.85
N ILE A 163 15.48 -2.74 -11.15
CA ILE A 163 15.46 -2.99 -9.71
C ILE A 163 16.21 -4.30 -9.40
N ARG A 164 17.08 -4.25 -8.38
CA ARG A 164 17.80 -5.42 -7.85
C ARG A 164 17.68 -5.49 -6.35
N THR A 165 17.45 -6.69 -5.83
CA THR A 165 17.61 -6.95 -4.40
C THR A 165 19.04 -7.41 -4.15
N LEU A 166 19.80 -6.69 -3.31
CA LEU A 166 21.10 -7.12 -2.81
C LEU A 166 20.91 -7.84 -1.48
N GLU A 167 21.13 -9.15 -1.47
CA GLU A 167 21.05 -9.99 -0.28
C GLU A 167 22.46 -10.26 0.27
N CYS A 168 22.66 -10.04 1.58
CA CYS A 168 23.91 -10.32 2.29
C CYS A 168 23.67 -11.41 3.35
N TYR A 169 24.45 -12.49 3.30
CA TYR A 169 24.22 -13.68 4.12
C TYR A 169 25.52 -14.47 4.33
N ILE A 170 25.55 -15.37 5.32
CA ILE A 170 26.71 -16.25 5.59
C ILE A 170 26.39 -17.75 5.42
N SER A 171 25.11 -18.10 5.29
CA SER A 171 24.66 -19.49 5.11
C SER A 171 23.45 -19.56 4.18
N SER A 172 23.25 -20.71 3.53
CA SER A 172 22.15 -20.93 2.60
C SER A 172 21.45 -22.26 2.84
N THR A 173 20.19 -22.38 2.42
CA THR A 173 19.46 -23.66 2.34
C THR A 173 20.08 -24.57 1.29
N ALA A 174 19.68 -25.85 1.27
CA ALA A 174 20.10 -26.80 0.23
C ALA A 174 19.66 -26.34 -1.18
N GLU A 175 18.53 -25.64 -1.26
CA GLU A 175 17.97 -25.03 -2.48
C GLU A 175 18.59 -23.66 -2.79
N GLY A 176 19.61 -23.23 -2.03
CA GLY A 176 20.35 -21.99 -2.26
C GLY A 176 19.63 -20.71 -1.83
N GLY A 177 18.63 -20.80 -0.95
CA GLY A 177 18.00 -19.64 -0.31
C GLY A 177 18.88 -19.07 0.80
N SER A 178 18.97 -17.74 0.94
CA SER A 178 19.75 -17.10 2.02
C SER A 178 19.12 -17.38 3.39
N LEU A 179 19.89 -17.90 4.34
CA LEU A 179 19.45 -18.09 5.72
C LEU A 179 19.87 -16.90 6.58
N ALA A 180 18.89 -16.31 7.29
CA ALA A 180 19.07 -15.14 8.16
C ALA A 180 19.90 -13.99 7.55
N GLY A 181 19.77 -13.78 6.24
CA GLY A 181 20.38 -12.65 5.54
C GLY A 181 19.52 -11.39 5.61
N ASP A 182 20.16 -10.23 5.58
CA ASP A 182 19.50 -8.93 5.39
C ASP A 182 19.66 -8.47 3.93
N ARG A 183 18.78 -7.57 3.50
CA ARG A 183 18.68 -7.14 2.11
C ARG A 183 18.35 -5.66 1.99
N ILE A 184 18.79 -5.08 0.89
CA ILE A 184 18.32 -3.78 0.38
C ILE A 184 17.91 -3.91 -1.08
N GLU A 185 17.07 -2.99 -1.55
CA GLU A 185 16.78 -2.82 -2.97
C GLU A 185 17.67 -1.71 -3.53
N LEU A 186 18.34 -1.99 -4.64
CA LEU A 186 19.04 -1.02 -5.46
C LEU A 186 18.14 -0.70 -6.64
N VAL A 187 17.78 0.57 -6.78
CA VAL A 187 16.80 1.02 -7.77
C VAL A 187 17.43 2.06 -8.70
N PRO A 188 17.07 2.08 -10.00
CA PRO A 188 17.59 3.10 -10.91
C PRO A 188 17.02 4.49 -10.58
N ASP A 189 15.73 4.54 -10.24
CA ASP A 189 14.99 5.77 -9.96
C ASP A 189 13.73 5.47 -9.13
N PHE A 190 13.13 6.52 -8.58
CA PHE A 190 11.90 6.46 -7.79
C PHE A 190 10.71 7.05 -8.55
N PHE A 191 9.52 6.60 -8.20
CA PHE A 191 8.23 7.19 -8.58
C PHE A 191 7.42 7.44 -7.30
N TYR A 192 7.06 8.69 -7.02
CA TYR A 192 6.43 9.08 -5.77
C TYR A 192 4.90 9.14 -5.91
N LEU A 193 4.22 8.31 -5.12
CA LEU A 193 2.76 8.17 -5.12
C LEU A 193 2.18 8.57 -3.76
N ALA A 194 1.25 9.52 -3.76
CA ALA A 194 0.41 9.79 -2.61
C ALA A 194 -1.01 9.24 -2.78
N VAL A 195 -1.55 8.70 -1.70
CA VAL A 195 -2.92 8.18 -1.63
C VAL A 195 -3.65 8.88 -0.49
N VAL A 196 -4.63 9.72 -0.83
CA VAL A 196 -5.50 10.42 0.13
C VAL A 196 -6.95 10.08 -0.21
N GLY A 197 -7.82 9.93 0.78
CA GLY A 197 -9.18 9.49 0.52
C GLY A 197 -9.85 8.82 1.71
N ASP A 198 -10.90 8.09 1.42
CA ASP A 198 -11.73 7.41 2.38
C ASP A 198 -11.46 5.90 2.48
N SER A 199 -12.45 5.16 2.96
CA SER A 199 -12.49 3.71 3.08
C SER A 199 -12.32 2.93 1.76
N ILE A 200 -12.75 3.49 0.61
CA ILE A 200 -12.56 2.85 -0.69
C ILE A 200 -11.08 2.90 -1.05
N LEU A 201 -10.45 4.09 -1.00
CA LEU A 201 -9.00 4.23 -1.16
C LEU A 201 -8.16 3.48 -0.12
N TRP A 202 -8.62 3.39 1.13
CA TRP A 202 -7.97 2.54 2.13
C TRP A 202 -8.04 1.06 1.74
N GLY A 203 -9.13 0.60 1.12
CA GLY A 203 -9.35 -0.79 0.76
C GLY A 203 -9.80 -1.64 1.95
N ASN A 204 -10.89 -1.26 2.62
CA ASN A 204 -11.45 -2.03 3.73
C ASN A 204 -11.69 -3.50 3.33
N GLY A 205 -11.35 -4.44 4.20
CA GLY A 205 -11.44 -5.88 3.95
C GLY A 205 -10.31 -6.50 3.09
N LEU A 206 -9.49 -5.68 2.44
CA LEU A 206 -8.41 -6.16 1.57
C LEU A 206 -7.08 -6.25 2.33
N ASN A 207 -6.36 -7.35 2.10
CA ASN A 207 -4.94 -7.37 2.45
C ASN A 207 -4.18 -6.34 1.62
N HIS A 208 -3.05 -5.85 2.15
CA HIS A 208 -2.23 -4.85 1.47
C HIS A 208 -1.89 -5.20 0.01
N ARG A 209 -1.64 -6.48 -0.29
CA ARG A 209 -1.32 -6.96 -1.66
C ARG A 209 -2.49 -6.87 -2.65
N ASP A 210 -3.72 -6.87 -2.14
CA ASP A 210 -4.94 -6.94 -2.95
C ASP A 210 -5.57 -5.54 -3.13
N LYS A 211 -5.02 -4.51 -2.46
CA LYS A 211 -5.48 -3.13 -2.61
C LYS A 211 -5.15 -2.63 -4.00
N PHE A 212 -6.11 -1.98 -4.65
CA PHE A 212 -5.94 -1.50 -6.02
C PHE A 212 -4.83 -0.46 -6.16
N THR A 213 -4.51 0.30 -5.10
CA THR A 213 -3.35 1.20 -5.06
C THR A 213 -2.02 0.44 -5.07
N THR A 214 -1.95 -0.70 -4.39
CA THR A 214 -0.79 -1.61 -4.46
C THR A 214 -0.69 -2.25 -5.84
N LEU A 215 -1.79 -2.77 -6.39
CA LEU A 215 -1.80 -3.33 -7.75
C LEU A 215 -1.39 -2.31 -8.81
N THR A 216 -1.83 -1.05 -8.66
CA THR A 216 -1.44 0.07 -9.54
C THR A 216 0.05 0.37 -9.38
N ALA A 217 0.56 0.46 -8.16
CA ALA A 217 1.99 0.67 -7.91
C ALA A 217 2.84 -0.43 -8.55
N GLU A 218 2.49 -1.71 -8.34
CA GLU A 218 3.18 -2.85 -8.96
C GLU A 218 3.18 -2.78 -10.49
N TRP A 219 2.07 -2.35 -11.11
CA TRP A 219 2.02 -2.14 -12.56
C TRP A 219 2.96 -1.01 -13.00
N ILE A 220 2.91 0.15 -12.33
CA ILE A 220 3.80 1.28 -12.60
C ILE A 220 5.27 0.83 -12.53
N GLU A 221 5.64 0.05 -11.51
CA GLU A 221 7.01 -0.48 -11.39
C GLU A 221 7.38 -1.38 -12.57
N ALA A 222 6.47 -2.29 -12.94
CA ALA A 222 6.70 -3.23 -14.03
C ALA A 222 6.91 -2.53 -15.39
N VAL A 223 6.17 -1.46 -15.65
CA VAL A 223 6.20 -0.78 -16.96
C VAL A 223 7.22 0.35 -17.05
N THR A 224 7.51 1.03 -15.94
CA THR A 224 8.46 2.16 -15.93
C THR A 224 9.86 1.75 -15.50
N GLY A 225 10.02 0.60 -14.82
CA GLY A 225 11.26 0.19 -14.19
C GLY A 225 11.68 1.05 -12.99
N LYS A 226 10.84 2.01 -12.56
CA LYS A 226 11.04 2.83 -11.37
C LYS A 226 10.44 2.15 -10.16
N ARG A 227 11.06 2.32 -8.98
CA ARG A 227 10.48 1.85 -7.72
C ARG A 227 9.40 2.84 -7.25
N VAL A 228 8.19 2.38 -7.01
CA VAL A 228 7.12 3.21 -6.49
C VAL A 228 7.25 3.33 -4.99
N ILE A 229 7.29 4.57 -4.50
CA ILE A 229 7.30 4.91 -3.08
C ILE A 229 5.94 5.48 -2.73
N THR A 230 5.11 4.66 -2.09
CA THR A 230 3.74 5.02 -1.73
C THR A 230 3.67 5.59 -0.31
N GLN A 231 3.05 6.76 -0.17
CA GLN A 231 2.56 7.29 1.10
C GLN A 231 1.03 7.23 1.12
N THR A 232 0.46 6.53 2.09
CA THR A 232 -0.99 6.36 2.23
C THR A 232 -1.48 7.09 3.47
N TRP A 233 -2.36 8.05 3.23
CA TRP A 233 -3.06 8.85 4.25
C TRP A 233 -4.56 8.61 4.24
N ALA A 234 -5.10 7.93 3.22
CA ALA A 234 -6.50 7.53 3.16
C ALA A 234 -6.90 6.71 4.40
N ILE A 235 -8.08 6.96 4.94
CA ILE A 235 -8.58 6.34 6.19
C ILE A 235 -10.08 6.13 6.07
N THR A 236 -10.59 5.06 6.68
CA THR A 236 -12.03 4.78 6.72
C THR A 236 -12.84 5.96 7.29
N GLY A 237 -13.98 6.26 6.66
CA GLY A 237 -14.90 7.30 7.13
C GLY A 237 -14.41 8.74 6.97
N ALA A 238 -13.31 8.98 6.24
CA ALA A 238 -12.84 10.32 5.96
C ALA A 238 -13.85 11.09 5.10
N ARG A 239 -14.08 12.35 5.47
CA ARG A 239 -14.94 13.30 4.76
C ARG A 239 -14.11 14.29 3.95
N ILE A 240 -14.66 14.95 2.94
CA ILE A 240 -13.94 16.06 2.29
C ILE A 240 -13.84 17.22 3.27
N VAL A 241 -14.97 17.58 3.89
CA VAL A 241 -15.09 18.79 4.69
C VAL A 241 -14.47 18.58 6.07
N PRO A 242 -13.51 19.44 6.47
CA PRO A 242 -12.88 19.35 7.78
C PRO A 242 -13.86 19.69 8.91
N SER A 243 -13.62 19.11 10.08
CA SER A 243 -14.29 19.50 11.31
C SER A 243 -13.31 19.72 12.46
N ASP A 244 -13.69 20.53 13.44
CA ASP A 244 -12.86 20.80 14.63
C ASP A 244 -12.53 19.54 15.44
N ALA A 245 -13.32 18.47 15.26
CA ALA A 245 -13.11 17.18 15.92
C ALA A 245 -12.19 16.23 15.12
N ASP A 246 -11.69 16.66 13.95
CA ASP A 246 -10.82 15.85 13.11
C ASP A 246 -9.46 15.65 13.79
N GLY A 247 -8.96 14.42 13.72
CA GLY A 247 -7.63 14.06 14.16
C GLY A 247 -6.74 13.61 13.00
N ILE A 248 -5.48 13.34 13.34
CA ILE A 248 -4.49 12.74 12.44
C ILE A 248 -4.25 11.29 12.86
N CYS A 249 -4.35 10.37 11.90
CA CYS A 249 -4.01 8.96 12.08
C CYS A 249 -2.48 8.83 12.18
N GLY A 250 -1.98 8.70 13.40
CA GLY A 250 -0.54 8.51 13.66
C GLY A 250 -0.07 7.06 13.48
N PHE A 251 1.17 6.77 13.89
CA PHE A 251 1.84 5.46 13.69
C PHE A 251 1.07 4.22 14.19
N TYR A 252 0.27 4.35 15.25
CA TYR A 252 -0.50 3.24 15.84
C TYR A 252 -1.93 3.14 15.33
N CYS A 253 -2.31 3.97 14.37
CA CYS A 253 -3.66 4.02 13.86
C CYS A 253 -3.89 2.91 12.83
N PHE A 254 -4.85 2.03 13.13
CA PHE A 254 -5.35 1.05 12.17
C PHE A 254 -6.42 1.74 11.31
N GLY A 255 -6.03 2.27 10.15
CA GLY A 255 -6.88 3.12 9.29
C GLY A 255 -8.18 2.48 8.79
N GLU A 256 -8.35 1.16 8.93
CA GLU A 256 -9.61 0.47 8.65
C GLU A 256 -10.62 0.58 9.80
N ALA A 257 -10.17 0.79 11.04
CA ALA A 257 -11.06 0.92 12.18
C ALA A 257 -11.53 2.38 12.30
N PRO A 258 -12.85 2.65 12.30
CA PRO A 258 -13.41 4.00 12.30
C PRO A 258 -13.32 4.67 13.67
N ARG A 259 -12.11 4.82 14.21
CA ARG A 259 -11.84 5.40 15.53
C ARG A 259 -11.66 6.90 15.50
N LEU A 260 -11.23 7.40 14.35
CA LEU A 260 -10.74 8.74 14.18
C LEU A 260 -11.57 9.38 13.08
N ARG A 261 -12.20 10.50 13.41
CA ARG A 261 -12.76 11.38 12.39
C ARG A 261 -11.60 12.13 11.76
N THR A 262 -11.61 12.22 10.45
CA THR A 262 -10.60 12.96 9.69
C THR A 262 -11.23 13.48 8.42
N SER A 263 -10.52 14.40 7.77
CA SER A 263 -10.90 14.91 6.47
C SER A 263 -9.80 14.69 5.45
N ILE A 264 -10.20 14.46 4.21
CA ILE A 264 -9.31 14.31 3.05
C ILE A 264 -8.59 15.65 2.80
N THR A 265 -9.25 16.78 3.09
CA THR A 265 -8.61 18.10 3.14
C THR A 265 -7.44 18.13 4.12
N GLY A 266 -7.58 17.55 5.31
CA GLY A 266 -6.50 17.43 6.29
C GLY A 266 -5.42 16.42 5.87
N GLN A 267 -5.81 15.31 5.25
CA GLN A 267 -4.86 14.33 4.70
C GLN A 267 -3.95 14.94 3.62
N ALA A 268 -4.48 15.84 2.79
CA ALA A 268 -3.69 16.55 1.79
C ALA A 268 -2.54 17.36 2.41
N ASP A 269 -2.74 17.92 3.61
CA ASP A 269 -1.70 18.65 4.35
C ASP A 269 -0.60 17.74 4.93
N LEU A 270 -0.86 16.42 5.01
CA LEU A 270 0.10 15.43 5.52
C LEU A 270 1.00 14.87 4.43
N MET A 271 0.71 15.13 3.15
CA MET A 271 1.55 14.69 2.05
C MET A 271 2.98 15.21 2.24
N GLN A 272 3.94 14.29 2.36
CA GLN A 272 5.36 14.61 2.47
C GLN A 272 5.90 14.97 1.10
N GLU A 273 6.71 16.03 1.04
CA GLU A 273 7.35 16.54 -0.18
C GLU A 273 6.38 16.59 -1.38
N PRO A 274 5.24 17.29 -1.26
CA PRO A 274 4.17 17.22 -2.26
C PRO A 274 4.62 17.74 -3.63
N GLU A 275 5.60 18.66 -3.66
CA GLU A 275 6.23 19.11 -4.89
C GLU A 275 7.05 18.02 -5.61
N SER A 276 7.39 16.93 -4.93
CA SER A 276 8.11 15.77 -5.47
C SER A 276 7.22 14.64 -5.98
N LEU A 277 5.90 14.75 -5.79
CA LEU A 277 4.95 13.72 -6.21
C LEU A 277 4.84 13.63 -7.73
N ASP A 278 4.86 12.40 -8.24
CA ASP A 278 4.54 12.09 -9.64
C ASP A 278 3.04 11.83 -9.82
N LEU A 279 2.38 11.27 -8.81
CA LEU A 279 0.97 10.89 -8.84
C LEU A 279 0.29 11.07 -7.48
N VAL A 280 -0.94 11.60 -7.51
CA VAL A 280 -1.90 11.55 -6.39
C VAL A 280 -3.09 10.72 -6.85
N ILE A 281 -3.46 9.69 -6.09
CA ILE A 281 -4.73 8.96 -6.27
C ILE A 281 -5.66 9.31 -5.11
N MET A 282 -6.89 9.71 -5.43
CA MET A 282 -7.86 10.14 -4.43
C MET A 282 -9.31 9.82 -4.77
N ASP A 283 -10.13 9.78 -3.72
CA ASP A 283 -11.59 9.82 -3.75
C ASP A 283 -12.08 10.84 -2.72
N GLY A 284 -13.39 10.89 -2.50
CA GLY A 284 -14.02 11.64 -1.43
C GLY A 284 -15.47 12.00 -1.77
N CYS A 285 -16.23 12.38 -0.75
CA CYS A 285 -17.63 12.85 -0.71
C CYS A 285 -18.65 11.85 -0.15
N ILE A 286 -18.44 10.53 -0.28
CA ILE A 286 -19.48 9.56 0.13
C ILE A 286 -19.79 9.63 1.64
N ASN A 287 -18.80 9.92 2.46
CA ASN A 287 -18.99 10.04 3.92
C ASN A 287 -19.58 11.39 4.34
N ASP A 288 -19.50 12.41 3.47
CA ASP A 288 -20.16 13.71 3.67
C ASP A 288 -21.65 13.59 3.34
N VAL A 289 -21.98 12.90 2.23
CA VAL A 289 -23.37 12.51 1.88
C VAL A 289 -23.96 11.56 2.92
N GLY A 290 -23.16 10.58 3.34
CA GLY A 290 -23.49 9.58 4.35
C GLY A 290 -24.19 8.35 3.78
N ILE A 291 -23.63 7.17 4.04
CA ILE A 291 -24.20 5.88 3.62
C ILE A 291 -25.63 5.68 4.11
N GLY A 292 -25.95 6.17 5.32
CA GLY A 292 -27.32 6.14 5.85
C GLY A 292 -28.30 6.92 4.95
N THR A 293 -27.91 8.09 4.45
CA THR A 293 -28.71 8.89 3.51
C THR A 293 -28.86 8.19 2.15
N ILE A 294 -27.78 7.57 1.65
CA ILE A 294 -27.77 6.91 0.33
C ILE A 294 -28.64 5.66 0.33
N LEU A 295 -28.59 4.88 1.41
CA LEU A 295 -29.27 3.60 1.52
C LEU A 295 -30.62 3.67 2.24
N ASP A 296 -31.00 4.81 2.79
CA ASP A 296 -32.34 5.03 3.35
C ASP A 296 -33.37 5.13 2.20
N PRO A 297 -34.30 4.16 2.07
CA PRO A 297 -35.30 4.16 1.00
C PRO A 297 -36.32 5.30 1.09
N ASP A 298 -36.38 6.01 2.21
CA ASP A 298 -37.27 7.16 2.39
C ASP A 298 -36.55 8.51 2.18
N THR A 299 -35.25 8.50 1.87
CA THR A 299 -34.53 9.71 1.43
C THR A 299 -35.12 10.19 0.09
N PRO A 300 -35.62 11.43 0.00
CA PRO A 300 -36.13 11.97 -1.25
C PRO A 300 -35.03 12.13 -2.30
N ALA A 301 -35.33 11.79 -3.56
CA ALA A 301 -34.39 11.85 -4.67
C ALA A 301 -33.78 13.25 -4.83
N GLU A 302 -34.57 14.31 -4.70
CA GLU A 302 -34.12 15.70 -4.79
C GLU A 302 -33.13 16.06 -3.67
N THR A 303 -33.33 15.53 -2.47
CA THR A 303 -32.41 15.72 -1.35
C THR A 303 -31.09 15.02 -1.65
N LEU A 304 -31.16 13.77 -2.10
CA LEU A 304 -29.97 12.98 -2.42
C LEU A 304 -29.15 13.62 -3.53
N VAL A 305 -29.78 14.12 -4.59
CA VAL A 305 -29.11 14.86 -5.67
C VAL A 305 -28.43 16.12 -5.11
N ALA A 306 -29.16 16.95 -4.36
CA ALA A 306 -28.64 18.22 -3.85
C ALA A 306 -27.41 18.04 -2.94
N VAL A 307 -27.47 17.10 -1.99
CA VAL A 307 -26.31 16.85 -1.09
C VAL A 307 -25.15 16.20 -1.83
N THR A 308 -25.42 15.40 -2.87
CA THR A 308 -24.36 14.79 -3.69
C THR A 308 -23.67 15.83 -4.56
N GLU A 309 -24.41 16.79 -5.15
CA GLU A 309 -23.85 17.92 -5.89
C GLU A 309 -22.99 18.84 -4.99
N GLU A 310 -23.45 19.10 -3.76
CA GLU A 310 -22.69 19.88 -2.77
C GLU A 310 -21.33 19.23 -2.49
N TYR A 311 -21.32 17.97 -2.07
CA TYR A 311 -20.07 17.34 -1.61
C TYR A 311 -19.20 16.77 -2.73
N CYS A 312 -19.79 16.05 -3.68
CA CYS A 312 -19.04 15.43 -4.78
C CYS A 312 -18.72 16.42 -5.91
N GLY A 313 -19.36 17.59 -5.95
CA GLY A 313 -19.08 18.66 -6.91
C GLY A 313 -18.30 19.81 -6.27
N GLN A 314 -18.98 20.61 -5.44
CA GLN A 314 -18.44 21.89 -4.95
C GLN A 314 -17.28 21.71 -3.97
N GLU A 315 -17.46 20.86 -2.97
CA GLU A 315 -16.41 20.59 -1.98
C GLU A 315 -15.25 19.80 -2.60
N MET A 316 -15.53 18.84 -3.50
CA MET A 316 -14.48 18.16 -4.26
C MET A 316 -13.66 19.14 -5.12
N SER A 317 -14.29 20.10 -5.79
CA SER A 317 -13.58 21.11 -6.58
C SER A 317 -12.61 21.92 -5.72
N SER A 318 -13.05 22.29 -4.52
CA SER A 318 -12.21 23.01 -3.53
C SER A 318 -11.04 22.16 -3.05
N LEU A 319 -11.26 20.87 -2.80
CA LEU A 319 -10.20 19.92 -2.43
C LEU A 319 -9.19 19.72 -3.57
N LEU A 320 -9.65 19.53 -4.80
CA LEU A 320 -8.78 19.35 -5.97
C LEU A 320 -7.91 20.57 -6.23
N ASP A 321 -8.48 21.77 -6.12
CA ASP A 321 -7.77 23.04 -6.22
C ASP A 321 -6.67 23.16 -5.15
N LYS A 322 -6.94 22.71 -3.92
CA LYS A 322 -5.91 22.60 -2.86
C LYS A 322 -4.82 21.59 -3.22
N VAL A 323 -5.18 20.37 -3.60
CA VAL A 323 -4.21 19.30 -3.94
C VAL A 323 -3.32 19.73 -5.10
N ARG A 324 -3.88 20.34 -6.15
CA ARG A 324 -3.11 20.86 -7.29
C ARG A 324 -2.08 21.91 -6.87
N ARG A 325 -2.42 22.81 -5.95
CA ARG A 325 -1.48 23.82 -5.43
C ARG A 325 -0.37 23.21 -4.59
N LEU A 326 -0.66 22.18 -3.80
CA LEU A 326 0.34 21.48 -2.98
C LEU A 326 1.27 20.61 -3.83
N ALA A 327 0.72 19.91 -4.82
CA ALA A 327 1.42 18.95 -5.67
C ALA A 327 1.40 19.40 -7.15
N PRO A 328 2.05 20.52 -7.51
CA PRO A 328 1.93 21.12 -8.83
C PRO A 328 2.48 20.26 -9.97
N ARG A 329 3.34 19.28 -9.66
CA ARG A 329 3.99 18.38 -10.62
C ARG A 329 3.36 16.99 -10.69
N ALA A 330 2.36 16.69 -9.87
CA ALA A 330 1.70 15.40 -9.89
C ALA A 330 0.59 15.36 -10.94
N ALA A 331 0.43 14.23 -11.60
CA ALA A 331 -0.87 13.87 -12.16
C ALA A 331 -1.84 13.56 -11.02
N ILE A 332 -3.14 13.78 -11.22
CA ILE A 332 -4.16 13.52 -10.20
C ILE A 332 -5.19 12.55 -10.76
N VAL A 333 -5.43 11.44 -10.06
CA VAL A 333 -6.48 10.49 -10.39
C VAL A 333 -7.57 10.61 -9.33
N VAL A 334 -8.78 10.97 -9.76
CA VAL A 334 -9.98 10.96 -8.92
C VAL A 334 -10.79 9.73 -9.28
N ILE A 335 -10.94 8.79 -8.36
CA ILE A 335 -11.76 7.60 -8.60
C ILE A 335 -13.22 7.86 -8.22
N GLY A 336 -14.14 7.29 -8.99
CA GLY A 336 -15.57 7.33 -8.72
C GLY A 336 -16.03 6.21 -7.78
N TYR A 337 -17.26 6.35 -7.30
CA TYR A 337 -17.98 5.32 -6.56
C TYR A 337 -18.76 4.40 -7.51
N PHE A 338 -19.60 3.54 -6.94
CA PHE A 338 -20.36 2.51 -7.64
C PHE A 338 -21.76 2.33 -7.03
N PRO A 339 -22.70 1.68 -7.73
CA PRO A 339 -23.94 1.22 -7.14
C PRO A 339 -23.65 0.21 -6.01
N ILE A 340 -23.99 0.59 -4.77
CA ILE A 340 -23.80 -0.24 -3.57
C ILE A 340 -24.81 -1.39 -3.57
N VAL A 341 -26.08 -1.06 -3.84
CA VAL A 341 -27.23 -2.00 -3.94
C VAL A 341 -27.84 -1.88 -5.32
N SER A 342 -28.31 -3.00 -5.88
CA SER A 342 -29.00 -3.04 -7.16
C SER A 342 -30.25 -3.93 -7.10
N LEU A 343 -31.04 -3.93 -8.18
CA LEU A 343 -32.16 -4.87 -8.33
C LEU A 343 -31.71 -6.33 -8.49
N GLU A 344 -30.41 -6.57 -8.74
CA GLU A 344 -29.82 -7.91 -8.79
C GLU A 344 -29.25 -8.36 -7.43
N SER A 345 -29.27 -7.49 -6.41
CA SER A 345 -28.88 -7.87 -5.04
C SER A 345 -29.83 -8.91 -4.46
N ASP A 346 -29.29 -9.95 -3.83
CA ASP A 346 -30.08 -10.98 -3.18
C ASP A 346 -30.95 -10.42 -2.04
N LEU A 347 -32.24 -10.79 -2.06
CA LEU A 347 -33.26 -10.29 -1.13
C LEU A 347 -32.89 -10.59 0.33
N PHE A 348 -32.36 -11.77 0.61
CA PHE A 348 -32.03 -12.19 1.97
C PHE A 348 -30.77 -11.48 2.47
N GLY A 349 -29.79 -11.27 1.60
CA GLY A 349 -28.62 -10.45 1.90
C GLY A 349 -28.97 -9.01 2.27
N ILE A 350 -29.84 -8.35 1.49
CA ILE A 350 -30.27 -6.97 1.78
C ILE A 350 -31.09 -6.89 3.07
N ARG A 351 -31.94 -7.87 3.36
CA ARG A 351 -32.63 -7.94 4.65
C ARG A 351 -31.62 -7.98 5.81
N ASP A 352 -30.59 -8.80 5.71
CA ASP A 352 -29.59 -8.95 6.76
C ASP A 352 -28.76 -7.64 6.93
N LEU A 353 -28.50 -6.93 5.83
CA LEU A 353 -27.90 -5.59 5.85
C LEU A 353 -28.82 -4.55 6.52
N ALA A 354 -30.12 -4.54 6.19
CA ALA A 354 -31.11 -3.64 6.78
C ALA A 354 -31.20 -3.84 8.31
N GLN A 355 -31.20 -5.10 8.78
CA GLN A 355 -31.15 -5.42 10.21
C GLN A 355 -29.89 -4.87 10.89
N LEU A 356 -28.72 -4.93 10.22
CA LEU A 356 -27.48 -4.34 10.73
C LEU A 356 -27.54 -2.82 10.79
N MET A 357 -28.27 -2.18 9.88
CA MET A 357 -28.52 -0.73 9.88
C MET A 357 -29.56 -0.29 10.93
N GLY A 358 -30.20 -1.25 11.61
CA GLY A 358 -31.21 -0.97 12.63
C GLY A 358 -32.64 -0.86 12.09
N GLU A 359 -32.83 -1.16 10.81
CA GLU A 359 -34.13 -1.10 10.13
C GLU A 359 -34.96 -2.36 10.41
N GLN A 360 -36.27 -2.18 10.56
CA GLN A 360 -37.22 -3.26 10.80
C GLN A 360 -38.03 -3.51 9.53
N VAL A 361 -37.59 -4.49 8.73
CA VAL A 361 -38.32 -4.98 7.56
C VAL A 361 -39.08 -6.24 7.96
N ASP A 362 -40.40 -6.32 7.68
CA ASP A 362 -41.19 -7.51 7.97
C ASP A 362 -40.69 -8.70 7.16
N GLU A 363 -40.06 -9.66 7.85
CA GLU A 363 -39.43 -10.83 7.25
C GLU A 363 -40.42 -11.78 6.54
N ASN A 364 -41.73 -11.61 6.77
CA ASN A 364 -42.78 -12.44 6.18
C ASN A 364 -43.47 -11.78 4.99
N ASP A 365 -43.17 -10.51 4.71
CA ASP A 365 -43.77 -9.75 3.60
C ASP A 365 -42.75 -9.54 2.48
N SER A 366 -42.74 -10.49 1.53
CA SER A 366 -41.85 -10.44 0.37
C SER A 366 -42.08 -9.22 -0.51
N GLU A 367 -43.31 -8.70 -0.57
CA GLU A 367 -43.64 -7.54 -1.41
C GLU A 367 -43.08 -6.25 -0.78
N ALA A 368 -43.17 -6.14 0.54
CA ALA A 368 -42.51 -5.06 1.29
C ALA A 368 -40.98 -5.09 1.15
N ILE A 369 -40.34 -6.27 1.23
CA ILE A 369 -38.89 -6.42 1.03
C ILE A 369 -38.48 -6.02 -0.40
N SER A 370 -39.23 -6.45 -1.42
CA SER A 370 -38.95 -6.07 -2.81
C SER A 370 -39.07 -4.56 -3.02
N ALA A 371 -40.14 -3.94 -2.52
CA ALA A 371 -40.32 -2.49 -2.63
C ALA A 371 -39.22 -1.69 -1.88
N TYR A 372 -38.75 -2.22 -0.75
CA TYR A 372 -37.64 -1.65 0.00
C TYR A 372 -36.34 -1.67 -0.83
N ILE A 373 -36.02 -2.82 -1.44
CA ILE A 373 -34.83 -2.98 -2.30
C ILE A 373 -34.92 -2.10 -3.54
N GLU A 374 -36.08 -2.00 -4.18
CA GLU A 374 -36.26 -1.14 -5.35
C GLU A 374 -35.92 0.32 -5.05
N LYS A 375 -36.37 0.83 -3.89
CA LYS A 375 -36.05 2.17 -3.43
C LYS A 375 -34.57 2.35 -3.07
N MET A 376 -33.97 1.40 -2.34
CA MET A 376 -32.53 1.45 -2.02
C MET A 376 -31.68 1.42 -3.30
N ALA A 377 -32.01 0.56 -4.26
CA ALA A 377 -31.32 0.45 -5.54
C ALA A 377 -31.48 1.74 -6.37
N ALA A 378 -32.67 2.36 -6.35
CA ALA A 378 -32.91 3.64 -6.98
C ALA A 378 -32.04 4.76 -6.36
N ASN A 379 -32.00 4.86 -5.04
CA ASN A 379 -31.16 5.84 -4.34
C ASN A 379 -29.67 5.60 -4.59
N SER A 380 -29.22 4.34 -4.54
CA SER A 380 -27.85 3.99 -4.86
C SER A 380 -27.47 4.35 -6.30
N THR A 381 -28.40 4.22 -7.25
CA THR A 381 -28.20 4.62 -8.66
C THR A 381 -28.12 6.15 -8.78
N ILE A 382 -29.04 6.88 -8.14
CA ILE A 382 -29.03 8.35 -8.12
C ILE A 382 -27.70 8.88 -7.58
N PHE A 383 -27.22 8.31 -6.45
CA PHE A 383 -25.93 8.69 -5.89
C PHE A 383 -24.78 8.41 -6.87
N TYR A 384 -24.70 7.20 -7.44
CA TYR A 384 -23.64 6.83 -8.37
C TYR A 384 -23.59 7.73 -9.61
N GLU A 385 -24.73 7.96 -10.26
CA GLU A 385 -24.80 8.80 -11.46
C GLU A 385 -24.47 10.27 -11.14
N THR A 386 -25.06 10.80 -10.06
CA THR A 386 -24.86 12.20 -9.66
C THR A 386 -23.42 12.44 -9.21
N SER A 387 -22.85 11.55 -8.39
CA SER A 387 -21.46 11.68 -7.94
C SER A 387 -20.48 11.53 -9.11
N SER A 388 -20.66 10.56 -10.01
CA SER A 388 -19.77 10.36 -11.16
C SER A 388 -19.76 11.57 -12.09
N MET A 389 -20.94 12.14 -12.38
CA MET A 389 -21.05 13.36 -13.19
C MET A 389 -20.34 14.55 -12.53
N ASN A 390 -20.54 14.76 -11.23
CA ASN A 390 -19.97 15.90 -10.52
C ASN A 390 -18.45 15.77 -10.30
N LEU A 391 -17.95 14.56 -9.99
CA LEU A 391 -16.53 14.30 -9.85
C LEU A 391 -15.79 14.50 -11.20
N ALA A 392 -16.37 14.03 -12.31
CA ALA A 392 -15.83 14.27 -13.64
C ALA A 392 -15.79 15.76 -13.99
N ALA A 393 -16.89 16.48 -13.73
CA ALA A 393 -16.95 17.93 -13.96
C ALA A 393 -15.92 18.71 -13.12
N ALA A 394 -15.74 18.35 -11.85
CA ALA A 394 -14.74 18.96 -10.98
C ALA A 394 -13.30 18.75 -11.50
N VAL A 395 -13.00 17.58 -12.08
CA VAL A 395 -11.73 17.30 -12.75
C VAL A 395 -11.55 18.15 -14.01
N ASP A 396 -12.59 18.25 -14.84
CA ASP A 396 -12.56 19.07 -16.06
C ASP A 396 -12.32 20.55 -15.75
N ASP A 397 -13.02 21.09 -14.75
CA ASP A 397 -12.86 22.46 -14.28
C ASP A 397 -11.45 22.71 -13.73
N LEU A 398 -10.87 21.75 -12.99
CA LEU A 398 -9.49 21.85 -12.51
C LEU A 398 -8.50 21.93 -13.68
N ASN A 399 -8.65 21.05 -14.68
CA ASN A 399 -7.79 21.03 -15.85
C ASN A 399 -7.90 22.33 -16.66
N ALA A 400 -9.11 22.90 -16.77
CA ALA A 400 -9.33 24.20 -17.41
C ALA A 400 -8.66 25.35 -16.64
N ALA A 401 -8.70 25.32 -15.31
CA ALA A 401 -8.09 26.34 -14.45
C ALA A 401 -6.55 26.28 -14.42
N TYR A 402 -5.95 25.09 -14.56
CA TYR A 402 -4.51 24.86 -14.42
C TYR A 402 -3.85 24.35 -15.71
N SER A 403 -4.05 25.07 -16.82
CA SER A 403 -3.42 24.75 -18.10
C SER A 403 -1.89 24.68 -18.00
N GLY A 404 -1.28 23.62 -18.52
CA GLY A 404 0.18 23.42 -18.51
C GLY A 404 0.72 22.68 -17.28
N THR A 405 -0.15 22.25 -16.37
CA THR A 405 0.20 21.26 -15.33
C THR A 405 -0.10 19.84 -15.80
N PRO A 406 0.50 18.80 -15.20
CA PRO A 406 0.14 17.41 -15.51
C PRO A 406 -1.36 17.18 -15.28
N PRO A 407 -2.04 16.43 -16.16
CA PRO A 407 -3.50 16.36 -16.14
C PRO A 407 -4.05 15.70 -14.87
N ALA A 408 -5.26 16.10 -14.50
CA ALA A 408 -6.13 15.33 -13.64
C ALA A 408 -7.08 14.47 -14.49
N VAL A 409 -7.48 13.30 -13.99
CA VAL A 409 -8.40 12.39 -14.68
C VAL A 409 -9.39 11.77 -13.70
N PHE A 410 -10.65 11.67 -14.12
CA PHE A 410 -11.68 10.92 -13.41
C PHE A 410 -11.72 9.47 -13.89
N VAL A 411 -11.85 8.52 -12.96
CA VAL A 411 -11.88 7.09 -13.24
C VAL A 411 -13.16 6.48 -12.68
N ASP A 412 -14.06 6.07 -13.57
CA ASP A 412 -15.21 5.23 -13.21
C ASP A 412 -14.77 3.76 -13.10
N PRO A 413 -15.03 3.08 -11.97
CA PRO A 413 -14.69 1.67 -11.82
C PRO A 413 -15.54 0.72 -12.70
N ARG A 414 -16.61 1.20 -13.33
CA ARG A 414 -17.54 0.48 -14.22
C ARG A 414 -18.22 -0.71 -13.56
N PHE A 415 -18.65 -0.54 -12.31
CA PHE A 415 -19.39 -1.58 -11.59
C PHE A 415 -20.83 -1.59 -12.12
N GLY A 416 -21.28 -2.75 -12.61
CA GLY A 416 -22.65 -2.97 -13.05
C GLY A 416 -23.58 -3.43 -11.92
N PRO A 417 -24.89 -3.55 -12.19
CA PRO A 417 -25.87 -4.05 -11.21
C PRO A 417 -25.49 -5.41 -10.61
N ALA A 418 -24.95 -6.33 -11.42
CA ALA A 418 -24.51 -7.65 -10.98
C ALA A 418 -23.33 -7.61 -9.99
N ASN A 419 -22.57 -6.49 -9.94
CA ASN A 419 -21.37 -6.32 -9.14
C ASN A 419 -21.65 -5.70 -7.76
N ALA A 420 -22.88 -5.23 -7.53
CA ALA A 420 -23.35 -4.68 -6.25
C ALA A 420 -23.24 -5.70 -5.10
N VAL A 421 -23.48 -5.22 -3.88
CA VAL A 421 -23.45 -6.09 -2.69
C VAL A 421 -24.56 -7.14 -2.80
N PHE A 422 -24.24 -8.39 -2.47
CA PHE A 422 -25.10 -9.55 -2.68
C PHE A 422 -25.55 -9.80 -4.14
N GLY A 423 -24.89 -9.18 -5.13
CA GLY A 423 -25.13 -9.49 -6.54
C GLY A 423 -24.56 -10.85 -6.95
N PRO A 424 -24.99 -11.40 -8.10
CA PRO A 424 -24.54 -12.70 -8.60
C PRO A 424 -23.06 -12.73 -8.99
N GLU A 425 -22.50 -11.58 -9.41
CA GLU A 425 -21.08 -11.39 -9.77
C GLU A 425 -20.45 -10.30 -8.88
N LYS A 426 -20.71 -10.39 -7.57
CA LYS A 426 -20.33 -9.37 -6.59
C LYS A 426 -18.84 -9.00 -6.66
N TRP A 427 -18.59 -7.71 -6.84
CA TRP A 427 -17.27 -7.10 -6.67
C TRP A 427 -17.14 -6.39 -5.32
N LEU A 428 -18.17 -6.50 -4.48
CA LEU A 428 -18.22 -5.98 -3.11
C LEU A 428 -18.22 -7.12 -2.10
N TRP A 429 -17.57 -6.90 -0.96
CA TRP A 429 -17.66 -7.81 0.18
C TRP A 429 -19.10 -7.90 0.68
N SER A 430 -19.57 -9.12 0.92
CA SER A 430 -20.90 -9.39 1.46
C SER A 430 -20.80 -10.01 2.86
N LEU A 431 -21.92 -10.55 3.31
CA LEU A 431 -22.03 -11.32 4.55
C LEU A 431 -22.02 -12.82 4.28
N THR A 432 -21.50 -13.59 5.22
CA THR A 432 -21.53 -15.05 5.23
C THR A 432 -21.89 -15.60 6.60
N THR A 433 -22.57 -16.74 6.61
CA THR A 433 -22.77 -17.56 7.81
C THR A 433 -21.71 -18.66 7.94
N SER A 434 -20.88 -18.84 6.90
CA SER A 434 -19.96 -19.96 6.75
C SER A 434 -18.55 -19.64 7.25
N ASN A 435 -18.44 -19.21 8.51
CA ASN A 435 -17.16 -19.04 9.18
C ASN A 435 -17.13 -19.83 10.49
N ALA A 436 -16.66 -21.09 10.43
CA ALA A 436 -16.69 -21.99 11.58
C ALA A 436 -15.93 -21.43 12.79
N PHE A 437 -14.77 -20.82 12.57
CA PHE A 437 -13.97 -20.23 13.66
C PHE A 437 -14.70 -19.07 14.35
N LEU A 438 -15.27 -18.14 13.58
CA LEU A 438 -16.00 -17.01 14.15
C LEU A 438 -17.36 -17.41 14.69
N SER A 439 -18.00 -18.41 14.11
CA SER A 439 -19.23 -19.00 14.65
C SER A 439 -18.96 -19.61 16.03
N ASP A 440 -17.83 -20.31 16.23
CA ASP A 440 -17.46 -20.85 17.54
C ASP A 440 -17.08 -19.74 18.54
N LEU A 441 -16.45 -18.66 18.07
CA LEU A 441 -15.97 -17.57 18.94
C LEU A 441 -17.05 -16.54 19.31
N LEU A 442 -17.94 -16.21 18.35
CA LEU A 442 -18.87 -15.09 18.40
C LEU A 442 -20.29 -15.47 17.95
N GLY A 443 -20.59 -16.73 17.64
CA GLY A 443 -21.88 -17.15 17.06
C GLY A 443 -23.11 -16.90 17.93
N ASP A 444 -22.93 -16.81 19.26
CA ASP A 444 -23.99 -16.40 20.19
C ASP A 444 -24.30 -14.89 20.13
N VAL A 445 -23.43 -14.09 19.51
CA VAL A 445 -23.50 -12.62 19.43
C VAL A 445 -23.68 -12.12 18.00
N LEU A 446 -23.05 -12.77 17.02
CA LEU A 446 -23.08 -12.42 15.60
C LEU A 446 -23.63 -13.59 14.79
N LYS A 447 -24.74 -13.36 14.11
CA LYS A 447 -25.37 -14.34 13.22
C LYS A 447 -24.72 -14.39 11.82
N PHE A 448 -24.14 -13.26 11.40
CA PHE A 448 -23.54 -13.08 10.09
C PHE A 448 -22.15 -12.48 10.24
N PHE A 449 -21.21 -12.88 9.39
CA PHE A 449 -19.83 -12.40 9.41
C PHE A 449 -19.50 -11.72 8.08
N PRO A 450 -18.74 -10.63 8.07
CA PRO A 450 -18.13 -10.14 6.84
C PRO A 450 -17.30 -11.23 6.15
N GLU A 451 -17.37 -11.29 4.81
CA GLU A 451 -16.63 -12.26 3.99
C GLU A 451 -15.14 -11.96 3.84
N ASP A 452 -14.68 -10.82 4.33
CA ASP A 452 -13.34 -10.34 4.05
C ASP A 452 -12.23 -11.04 4.81
N SER A 453 -11.02 -10.86 4.28
CA SER A 453 -9.81 -11.48 4.77
C SER A 453 -9.20 -10.82 6.02
N THR A 454 -9.62 -9.59 6.36
CA THR A 454 -9.03 -8.80 7.46
C THR A 454 -9.84 -8.84 8.75
N LEU A 455 -11.00 -9.52 8.75
CA LEU A 455 -11.92 -9.59 9.89
C LEU A 455 -11.23 -10.02 11.19
N LEU A 456 -10.36 -11.03 11.18
CA LEU A 456 -9.65 -11.45 12.39
C LEU A 456 -8.72 -10.37 12.96
N THR A 457 -8.03 -9.65 12.08
CA THR A 457 -7.20 -8.50 12.47
C THR A 457 -8.07 -7.40 13.07
N ARG A 458 -9.24 -7.12 12.46
CA ARG A 458 -10.20 -6.15 12.97
C ARG A 458 -10.80 -6.54 14.31
N VAL A 459 -11.17 -7.80 14.55
CA VAL A 459 -11.74 -8.25 15.83
C VAL A 459 -10.86 -7.83 17.00
N TYR A 460 -9.54 -8.00 16.88
CA TYR A 460 -8.59 -7.58 17.92
C TYR A 460 -8.65 -6.06 18.18
N VAL A 461 -8.65 -5.28 17.11
CA VAL A 461 -8.66 -3.81 17.14
C VAL A 461 -9.99 -3.27 17.66
N CYS A 462 -11.12 -3.82 17.19
CA CYS A 462 -12.48 -3.41 17.53
C CYS A 462 -12.84 -3.74 18.99
N LEU A 463 -12.43 -4.91 19.50
CA LEU A 463 -12.77 -5.36 20.85
C LEU A 463 -11.82 -4.83 21.94
N ARG A 464 -10.52 -4.68 21.64
CA ARG A 464 -9.53 -4.35 22.67
C ARG A 464 -9.49 -2.88 23.04
N GLU A 465 -9.66 -1.98 22.07
CA GLU A 465 -9.27 -0.57 22.27
C GLU A 465 -10.46 0.40 22.28
N ALA A 466 -11.64 -0.08 22.68
CA ALA A 466 -12.85 0.74 22.86
C ALA A 466 -13.07 1.68 21.66
N VAL A 467 -13.07 1.10 20.45
CA VAL A 467 -13.30 1.84 19.20
C VAL A 467 -14.61 2.57 19.32
N ALA A 468 -14.53 3.90 19.22
CA ALA A 468 -15.58 4.84 19.59
C ALA A 468 -16.97 4.38 19.12
N ASP A 469 -17.88 4.33 20.08
CA ASP A 469 -19.33 4.34 19.97
C ASP A 469 -20.06 3.16 19.28
N ASN A 470 -19.44 2.35 18.38
CA ASN A 470 -20.13 1.18 17.81
C ASN A 470 -19.19 0.05 17.33
N VAL A 471 -19.03 -0.99 18.16
CA VAL A 471 -18.26 -2.21 17.83
C VAL A 471 -18.78 -2.90 16.58
N PHE A 472 -20.09 -2.88 16.33
CA PHE A 472 -20.66 -3.47 15.12
C PHE A 472 -20.18 -2.71 13.87
N GLN A 473 -20.27 -1.39 13.86
CA GLN A 473 -19.79 -0.61 12.73
C GLN A 473 -18.30 -0.89 12.42
N CYS A 474 -17.46 -1.06 13.44
CA CYS A 474 -16.05 -1.42 13.27
C CYS A 474 -15.86 -2.81 12.66
N LEU A 475 -16.65 -3.81 13.08
CA LEU A 475 -16.53 -5.18 12.57
C LEU A 475 -17.04 -5.31 11.13
N TYR A 476 -18.10 -4.61 10.76
CA TYR A 476 -18.77 -4.72 9.46
C TYR A 476 -18.30 -3.68 8.42
N VAL A 477 -17.25 -2.90 8.73
CA VAL A 477 -16.79 -1.75 7.93
C VAL A 477 -16.31 -2.10 6.50
N SER A 478 -16.20 -3.39 6.17
CA SER A 478 -15.82 -3.88 4.84
C SER A 478 -17.03 -4.21 3.97
N VAL A 479 -18.22 -4.40 4.55
CA VAL A 479 -19.41 -4.81 3.80
C VAL A 479 -19.82 -3.69 2.86
N GLY A 480 -19.97 -4.02 1.58
CA GLY A 480 -20.21 -3.03 0.54
C GLY A 480 -18.93 -2.35 0.00
N HIS A 481 -17.74 -2.70 0.48
CA HIS A 481 -16.46 -2.24 -0.08
C HIS A 481 -15.93 -3.21 -1.14
N PRO A 482 -15.05 -2.74 -2.05
CA PRO A 482 -14.46 -3.61 -3.06
C PRO A 482 -13.76 -4.83 -2.48
N ASN A 483 -14.12 -6.00 -2.99
CA ASN A 483 -13.40 -7.25 -2.78
C ASN A 483 -12.21 -7.35 -3.77
N PRO A 484 -11.42 -8.44 -3.79
CA PRO A 484 -10.26 -8.54 -4.69
C PRO A 484 -10.59 -8.39 -6.18
N ASP A 485 -11.80 -8.77 -6.62
CA ASP A 485 -12.22 -8.60 -8.01
C ASP A 485 -12.59 -7.14 -8.30
N GLY A 486 -13.30 -6.48 -7.38
CA GLY A 486 -13.57 -5.04 -7.45
C GLY A 486 -12.31 -4.18 -7.41
N ALA A 487 -11.33 -4.54 -6.57
CA ALA A 487 -10.04 -3.87 -6.54
C ALA A 487 -9.27 -4.00 -7.86
N ARG A 488 -9.32 -5.17 -8.52
CA ARG A 488 -8.74 -5.33 -9.86
C ARG A 488 -9.45 -4.46 -10.90
N ALA A 489 -10.78 -4.30 -10.79
CA ALA A 489 -11.52 -3.40 -11.68
C ALA A 489 -11.06 -1.93 -11.52
N TYR A 490 -10.93 -1.44 -10.29
CA TYR A 490 -10.34 -0.13 -10.02
C TYR A 490 -8.92 0.00 -10.57
N ALA A 491 -8.04 -0.95 -10.27
CA ALA A 491 -6.65 -0.91 -10.73
C ALA A 491 -6.56 -0.82 -12.25
N ARG A 492 -7.36 -1.61 -12.99
CA ARG A 492 -7.43 -1.51 -14.46
C ARG A 492 -7.90 -0.15 -14.94
N GLY A 493 -8.96 0.40 -14.35
CA GLY A 493 -9.46 1.73 -14.72
C GLY A 493 -8.42 2.83 -14.50
N ILE A 494 -7.68 2.76 -13.39
CA ILE A 494 -6.60 3.71 -13.10
C ILE A 494 -5.46 3.56 -14.11
N ILE A 495 -5.03 2.33 -14.40
CA ILE A 495 -3.96 2.05 -15.37
C ILE A 495 -4.34 2.56 -16.76
N GLU A 496 -5.53 2.20 -17.26
CA GLU A 496 -6.06 2.66 -18.55
C GLU A 496 -6.09 4.19 -18.63
N ALA A 497 -6.49 4.87 -17.55
CA ALA A 497 -6.51 6.32 -17.48
C ALA A 497 -5.11 6.91 -17.52
N LEU A 498 -4.15 6.38 -16.76
CA LEU A 498 -2.76 6.83 -16.73
C LEU A 498 -2.05 6.66 -18.08
N GLU A 499 -2.35 5.57 -18.80
CA GLU A 499 -1.90 5.35 -20.17
C GLU A 499 -2.49 6.41 -21.12
N ALA A 500 -3.80 6.66 -21.04
CA ALA A 500 -4.49 7.63 -21.89
C ALA A 500 -3.97 9.07 -21.71
N ILE A 501 -3.53 9.44 -20.50
CA ILE A 501 -2.93 10.76 -20.22
C ILE A 501 -1.39 10.80 -20.38
N GLY A 502 -0.78 9.70 -20.83
CA GLY A 502 0.65 9.63 -21.14
C GLY A 502 1.58 9.62 -19.92
N ILE A 503 1.06 9.30 -18.73
CA ILE A 503 1.88 9.09 -17.53
C ILE A 503 2.54 7.70 -17.57
N LEU A 504 1.84 6.71 -18.12
CA LEU A 504 2.38 5.38 -18.41
C LEU A 504 2.46 5.16 -19.92
N PRO A 505 3.40 4.32 -20.40
CA PRO A 505 3.43 3.93 -21.81
C PRO A 505 2.21 3.08 -22.17
N GLU A 506 1.64 3.30 -23.35
CA GLU A 506 0.54 2.48 -23.90
C GLU A 506 1.04 1.04 -24.18
N TYR A 507 0.24 0.04 -23.79
CA TYR A 507 0.53 -1.39 -24.01
C TYR A 507 -0.43 -2.10 -24.96
#